data_AF-A0A1Q9CG04-F1
#
_entry.id   AF-A0A1Q9CG04-F1
#
_cell.length_a   1.000
_cell.length_b   1.000
_cell.length_c   1.000
_cell.angle_alpha   90.00
_cell.angle_beta   90.00
_cell.angle_gamma   90.00
#
_symmetry.space_group_name_H-M   'P 1'
#
loop_
_entity.id
_entity.type
_entity.pdbx_description
1 polymer ?
#
loop_
_entity_poly.entity_id
_entity_poly.type
_entity_poly.pdbx_seq_one_letter_code
_entity_poly.pdbx_strand_id
1 'polypeptide(L)'
;MKRVVVTGGNSGIGLALCKQLAQEDGCYVYLGSRNADKGEKAVASIISSAPECKGKVELLQVDTASDESVAKAAAAVKASLPAGESLYGVVNNAGTGLQHGTTGAEIMNVNFYGPKRMVEAFLPLLSTSDGRIVNVGSGAGPMYVKAALSSDTERARMLCSCPESFDPLEALAKSELARKEFLEDRSASGPYGFPAALVQEANPGGLLFEYLSLAHLAVRLGPVLFVHGGLPRSDVTWRPGWLPPRGEVLPDLNAWLIGLEAFKNNALDQVRHPPASLPKEAWSMVGGYDAAQPASELLQYMMRDMPDGTRQPSIIYNGFLGDDYQPLPLDEASCRWLREGGIRFVASGHLPNGDAPLVLRYEDVTIVSADISYAESVSYEDAESELPSGEAVCEVLFSPTEEQESRVHGVLRNGCRHSARLGDGAVGKVAAGNWRVKSRVGEFLVLSRNERWDFSCRLAREADVEFV
;
A
#
# COMPACT_ATOMS: atom_id res chain seq x y z
N MET A 1 -7.46 -34.77 35.39
CA MET A 1 -6.88 -35.43 34.19
C MET A 1 -6.50 -34.33 33.19
N LYS A 2 -5.33 -34.39 32.55
CA LYS A 2 -4.89 -33.36 31.59
C LYS A 2 -5.63 -33.50 30.26
N ARG A 3 -6.60 -32.61 30.04
CA ARG A 3 -7.42 -32.59 28.82
C ARG A 3 -6.81 -31.66 27.78
N VAL A 4 -6.60 -32.16 26.57
CA VAL A 4 -5.93 -31.42 25.49
C VAL A 4 -6.77 -31.42 24.24
N VAL A 5 -6.99 -30.24 23.65
CA VAL A 5 -7.58 -30.09 22.32
C VAL A 5 -6.46 -30.02 21.29
N VAL A 6 -6.54 -30.83 20.23
CA VAL A 6 -5.56 -30.80 19.13
C VAL A 6 -6.29 -30.57 17.81
N THR A 7 -6.11 -29.43 17.17
CA THR A 7 -6.75 -29.16 15.86
C THR A 7 -6.02 -29.87 14.72
N GLY A 8 -6.74 -30.28 13.67
CA GLY A 8 -6.14 -31.04 12.56
C GLY A 8 -5.59 -32.42 12.99
N GLY A 9 -6.19 -33.02 14.02
CA GLY A 9 -5.75 -34.27 14.63
C GLY A 9 -6.08 -35.52 13.80
N ASN A 10 -6.77 -35.39 12.67
CA ASN A 10 -7.16 -36.50 11.80
C ASN A 10 -6.04 -36.96 10.83
N SER A 11 -4.91 -36.27 10.78
CA SER A 11 -3.81 -36.58 9.86
C SER A 11 -2.46 -36.04 10.34
N GLY A 12 -1.37 -36.56 9.76
CA GLY A 12 -0.03 -36.00 9.89
C GLY A 12 0.48 -35.88 11.33
N ILE A 13 1.13 -34.76 11.64
CA ILE A 13 1.69 -34.46 12.97
C ILE A 13 0.59 -34.46 14.05
N GLY A 14 -0.57 -33.87 13.75
CA GLY A 14 -1.71 -33.84 14.68
C GLY A 14 -2.18 -35.24 15.08
N LEU A 15 -2.28 -36.17 14.12
CA LEU A 15 -2.67 -37.56 14.41
C LEU A 15 -1.64 -38.27 15.29
N ALA A 16 -0.35 -38.12 14.96
CA ALA A 16 0.73 -38.70 15.76
C ALA A 16 0.73 -38.14 17.20
N LEU A 17 0.53 -36.83 17.35
CA LEU A 17 0.45 -36.18 18.64
C LEU A 17 -0.77 -36.66 19.45
N CYS A 18 -1.95 -36.75 18.83
CA CYS A 18 -3.14 -37.29 19.49
C CYS A 18 -2.89 -38.70 20.04
N LYS A 19 -2.23 -39.57 19.26
CA LYS A 19 -1.87 -40.91 19.70
C LYS A 19 -0.92 -40.87 20.91
N GLN A 20 0.17 -40.11 20.83
CA GLN A 20 1.15 -40.02 21.92
C GLN A 20 0.51 -39.49 23.20
N LEU A 21 -0.26 -38.40 23.12
CA LEU A 21 -0.96 -37.83 24.27
C LEU A 21 -1.99 -38.80 24.86
N ALA A 22 -2.69 -39.59 24.04
CA ALA A 22 -3.65 -40.57 24.54
C ALA A 22 -2.98 -41.80 25.19
N GLN A 23 -1.71 -42.05 24.90
CA GLN A 23 -0.92 -43.11 25.55
C GLN A 23 -0.34 -42.66 26.90
N GLU A 24 -0.15 -41.36 27.10
CA GLU A 24 0.29 -40.79 28.38
C GLU A 24 -0.74 -41.03 29.50
N ASP A 25 -0.24 -41.39 30.68
CA ASP A 25 -1.10 -41.60 31.83
C ASP A 25 -1.66 -40.28 32.37
N GLY A 26 -2.97 -40.28 32.62
CA GLY A 26 -3.68 -39.08 33.08
C GLY A 26 -3.95 -38.04 32.00
N CYS A 27 -3.81 -38.37 30.72
CA CYS A 27 -4.15 -37.51 29.59
C CYS A 27 -5.46 -37.93 28.89
N TYR A 28 -6.16 -36.95 28.34
CA TYR A 28 -7.36 -37.14 27.53
C TYR A 28 -7.35 -36.16 26.35
N VAL A 29 -7.68 -36.65 25.16
CA VAL A 29 -7.49 -35.91 23.90
C VAL A 29 -8.81 -35.68 23.19
N TYR A 30 -9.12 -34.40 22.94
CA TYR A 30 -10.10 -33.99 21.96
C TYR A 30 -9.42 -33.85 20.59
N LEU A 31 -9.60 -34.85 19.74
CA LEU A 31 -9.05 -34.91 18.39
C LEU A 31 -9.88 -34.04 17.46
N GLY A 32 -9.38 -32.84 17.17
CA GLY A 32 -10.04 -31.85 16.31
C GLY A 32 -9.99 -32.24 14.84
N SER A 33 -11.14 -32.29 14.17
CA SER A 33 -11.23 -32.49 12.72
C SER A 33 -12.39 -31.71 12.13
N ARG A 34 -12.18 -31.05 10.97
CA ARG A 34 -13.27 -30.37 10.25
C ARG A 34 -14.26 -31.35 9.61
N ASN A 35 -13.76 -32.55 9.24
CA ASN A 35 -14.57 -33.61 8.64
C ASN A 35 -14.76 -34.73 9.67
N ALA A 36 -16.02 -34.97 10.06
CA ALA A 36 -16.37 -35.94 11.09
C ALA A 36 -15.90 -37.35 10.71
N ASP A 37 -16.23 -37.84 9.51
CA ASP A 37 -15.84 -39.19 9.05
C ASP A 37 -14.32 -39.45 9.12
N LYS A 38 -13.51 -38.46 8.71
CA LYS A 38 -12.04 -38.55 8.80
C LYS A 38 -11.58 -38.55 10.25
N GLY A 39 -12.24 -37.78 11.10
CA GLY A 39 -11.97 -37.72 12.54
C GLY A 39 -12.29 -39.04 13.25
N GLU A 40 -13.46 -39.63 12.99
CA GLU A 40 -13.86 -40.93 13.55
C GLU A 40 -12.91 -42.05 13.11
N LYS A 41 -12.53 -42.07 11.82
CA LYS A 41 -11.53 -43.02 11.31
C LYS A 41 -10.16 -42.85 12.00
N ALA A 42 -9.76 -41.62 12.28
CA ALA A 42 -8.53 -41.33 12.99
C ALA A 42 -8.56 -41.84 14.44
N VAL A 43 -9.66 -41.56 15.17
CA VAL A 43 -9.87 -42.09 16.53
C VAL A 43 -9.84 -43.62 16.54
N ALA A 44 -10.56 -44.26 15.61
CA ALA A 44 -10.58 -45.72 15.48
C ALA A 44 -9.19 -46.29 15.16
N SER A 45 -8.41 -45.60 14.32
CA SER A 45 -7.03 -45.99 13.99
C SER A 45 -6.10 -45.91 15.21
N ILE A 46 -6.21 -44.85 16.02
CA ILE A 46 -5.46 -44.72 17.27
C ILE A 46 -5.78 -45.92 18.18
N ILE A 47 -7.06 -46.15 18.48
CA ILE A 47 -7.52 -47.22 19.38
C ILE A 47 -7.14 -48.61 18.86
N SER A 48 -7.24 -48.85 17.54
CA SER A 48 -6.83 -50.13 16.95
C SER A 48 -5.34 -50.39 17.08
N SER A 49 -4.51 -49.34 17.09
CA SER A 49 -3.05 -49.45 17.18
C SER A 49 -2.51 -49.35 18.61
N ALA A 50 -3.35 -48.90 19.54
CA ALA A 50 -3.05 -48.68 20.96
C ALA A 50 -4.37 -48.85 21.76
N PRO A 51 -4.79 -50.09 22.05
CA PRO A 51 -6.07 -50.37 22.71
C PRO A 51 -6.24 -49.68 24.07
N GLU A 52 -5.14 -49.39 24.77
CA GLU A 52 -5.09 -48.63 26.01
C GLU A 52 -5.57 -47.17 25.88
N CYS A 53 -5.62 -46.63 24.66
CA CYS A 53 -6.16 -45.30 24.37
C CYS A 53 -7.70 -45.27 24.34
N LYS A 54 -8.38 -46.42 24.40
CA LYS A 54 -9.85 -46.47 24.40
C LYS A 54 -10.40 -45.71 25.61
N GLY A 55 -11.25 -44.72 25.35
CA GLY A 55 -11.79 -43.82 26.38
C GLY A 55 -10.85 -42.70 26.83
N LYS A 56 -9.68 -42.55 26.18
CA LYS A 56 -8.73 -41.44 26.38
C LYS A 56 -8.66 -40.48 25.18
N VAL A 57 -9.34 -40.79 24.09
CA VAL A 57 -9.39 -39.95 22.88
C VAL A 57 -10.78 -39.97 22.27
N GLU A 58 -11.28 -38.81 21.87
CA GLU A 58 -12.56 -38.67 21.18
C GLU A 58 -12.49 -37.63 20.06
N LEU A 59 -13.43 -37.69 19.12
CA LEU A 59 -13.56 -36.70 18.06
C LEU A 59 -14.15 -35.41 18.61
N LEU A 60 -13.51 -34.30 18.29
CA LEU A 60 -14.10 -32.96 18.36
C LEU A 60 -14.25 -32.42 16.93
N GLN A 61 -15.48 -32.28 16.46
CA GLN A 61 -15.69 -31.65 15.15
C GLN A 61 -15.41 -30.15 15.24
N VAL A 62 -14.40 -29.67 14.52
CA VAL A 62 -14.01 -28.26 14.51
C VAL A 62 -13.35 -27.87 13.19
N ASP A 63 -13.91 -26.85 12.54
CA ASP A 63 -13.29 -26.12 11.44
C ASP A 63 -12.76 -24.78 11.96
N THR A 64 -11.44 -24.64 12.03
CA THR A 64 -10.78 -23.42 12.54
C THR A 64 -10.98 -22.20 11.66
N ALA A 65 -11.46 -22.37 10.42
CA ALA A 65 -11.81 -21.29 9.52
C ALA A 65 -13.22 -20.70 9.78
N SER A 66 -14.00 -21.26 10.71
CA SER A 66 -15.39 -20.88 10.99
C SER A 66 -15.59 -20.52 12.46
N ASP A 67 -15.99 -19.27 12.73
CA ASP A 67 -16.31 -18.80 14.08
C ASP A 67 -17.40 -19.66 14.75
N GLU A 68 -18.45 -19.99 13.98
CA GLU A 68 -19.56 -20.81 14.47
C GLU A 68 -19.09 -22.23 14.84
N SER A 69 -18.24 -22.84 14.02
CA SER A 69 -17.71 -24.17 14.30
C SER A 69 -16.82 -24.18 15.55
N VAL A 70 -15.95 -23.18 15.69
CA VAL A 70 -15.08 -23.03 16.88
C VAL A 70 -15.90 -22.79 18.15
N ALA A 71 -16.92 -21.93 18.09
CA ALA A 71 -17.81 -21.67 19.23
C ALA A 71 -18.56 -22.93 19.67
N LYS A 72 -19.10 -23.70 18.71
CA LYS A 72 -19.75 -25.00 18.99
C LYS A 72 -18.78 -25.99 19.62
N ALA A 73 -17.56 -26.08 19.11
CA ALA A 73 -16.52 -26.96 19.65
C ALA A 73 -16.13 -26.58 21.08
N ALA A 74 -15.93 -25.29 21.37
CA ALA A 74 -15.64 -24.81 22.72
C ALA A 74 -16.79 -25.10 23.70
N ALA A 75 -18.04 -24.92 23.27
CA ALA A 75 -19.21 -25.27 24.08
C ALA A 75 -19.30 -26.77 24.37
N ALA A 76 -19.02 -27.62 23.38
CA ALA A 76 -19.00 -29.08 23.54
C ALA A 76 -17.90 -29.53 24.52
N VAL A 77 -16.69 -28.97 24.40
CA VAL A 77 -15.60 -29.23 25.35
C VAL A 77 -16.00 -28.77 26.76
N LYS A 78 -16.53 -27.54 26.90
CA LYS A 78 -17.01 -27.04 28.20
C LYS A 78 -18.05 -27.97 28.84
N ALA A 79 -18.98 -28.51 28.05
CA ALA A 79 -20.02 -29.40 28.53
C ALA A 79 -19.51 -30.79 28.94
N SER A 80 -18.38 -31.24 28.35
CA SER A 80 -17.75 -32.53 28.67
C SER A 80 -16.73 -32.45 29.83
N LEU A 81 -16.30 -31.25 30.22
CA LEU A 81 -15.44 -31.06 31.38
C LEU A 81 -16.19 -31.41 32.67
N PRO A 82 -15.62 -32.24 33.56
CA PRO A 82 -16.19 -32.45 34.89
C PRO A 82 -16.24 -31.17 35.72
N ALA A 83 -17.18 -31.11 36.65
CA ALA A 83 -17.35 -29.95 37.52
C ALA A 83 -16.05 -29.61 38.27
N GLY A 84 -15.58 -28.38 38.10
CA GLY A 84 -14.34 -27.89 38.73
C GLY A 84 -13.05 -28.30 38.01
N GLU A 85 -13.11 -29.06 36.90
CA GLU A 85 -11.94 -29.30 36.05
C GLU A 85 -11.82 -28.24 34.94
N SER A 86 -10.57 -27.92 34.59
CA SER A 86 -10.22 -27.02 33.49
C SER A 86 -9.56 -27.78 32.35
N LEU A 87 -9.55 -27.17 31.16
CA LEU A 87 -8.76 -27.65 30.04
C LEU A 87 -7.27 -27.43 30.32
N TYR A 88 -6.45 -28.45 30.09
CA TYR A 88 -5.00 -28.34 30.28
C TYR A 88 -4.32 -27.63 29.10
N GLY A 89 -4.75 -27.89 27.87
CA GLY A 89 -4.18 -27.15 26.76
C GLY A 89 -4.89 -27.24 25.42
N VAL A 90 -4.49 -26.33 24.53
CA VAL A 90 -4.93 -26.24 23.15
C VAL A 90 -3.70 -26.26 22.25
N VAL A 91 -3.67 -27.20 21.32
CA VAL A 91 -2.65 -27.32 20.28
C VAL A 91 -3.26 -26.90 18.95
N ASN A 92 -2.89 -25.72 18.50
CA ASN A 92 -3.24 -25.18 17.19
C ASN A 92 -2.31 -25.79 16.14
N ASN A 93 -2.69 -26.96 15.63
CA ASN A 93 -1.94 -27.73 14.63
C ASN A 93 -2.58 -27.69 13.23
N ALA A 94 -3.89 -27.40 13.12
CA ALA A 94 -4.54 -27.27 11.83
C ALA A 94 -3.85 -26.21 10.97
N GLY A 95 -3.53 -26.57 9.73
CA GLY A 95 -2.88 -25.69 8.78
C GLY A 95 -3.09 -26.14 7.33
N THR A 96 -3.02 -25.19 6.39
CA THR A 96 -3.05 -25.42 4.94
C THR A 96 -1.92 -24.65 4.25
N GLY A 97 -1.75 -24.88 2.95
CA GLY A 97 -0.69 -24.23 2.17
C GLY A 97 -0.95 -24.32 0.67
N LEU A 98 -0.20 -23.53 -0.11
CA LEU A 98 -0.40 -23.35 -1.57
C LEU A 98 -0.36 -24.67 -2.35
N GLN A 99 0.42 -25.66 -1.90
CA GLN A 99 0.52 -26.98 -2.52
C GLN A 99 -0.82 -27.75 -2.53
N HIS A 100 -1.81 -27.31 -1.75
CA HIS A 100 -3.16 -27.88 -1.71
C HIS A 100 -4.16 -27.13 -2.60
N GLY A 101 -3.69 -26.24 -3.49
CA GLY A 101 -4.58 -25.44 -4.35
C GLY A 101 -5.39 -24.40 -3.58
N THR A 102 -4.90 -23.96 -2.42
CA THR A 102 -5.57 -22.95 -1.58
C THR A 102 -5.07 -21.55 -1.90
N THR A 103 -5.96 -20.58 -1.84
CA THR A 103 -5.69 -19.15 -2.03
C THR A 103 -4.93 -18.56 -0.84
N GLY A 104 -4.30 -17.39 -1.04
CA GLY A 104 -3.67 -16.66 0.07
C GLY A 104 -4.66 -16.35 1.22
N ALA A 105 -5.88 -15.96 0.87
CA ALA A 105 -6.94 -15.65 1.83
C ALA A 105 -7.33 -16.88 2.67
N GLU A 106 -7.48 -18.05 2.05
CA GLU A 106 -7.79 -19.30 2.77
C GLU A 106 -6.65 -19.72 3.70
N ILE A 107 -5.40 -19.58 3.26
CA ILE A 107 -4.22 -19.86 4.10
C ILE A 107 -4.22 -18.95 5.32
N MET A 108 -4.48 -17.64 5.14
CA MET A 108 -4.55 -16.70 6.27
C MET A 108 -5.71 -17.03 7.20
N ASN A 109 -6.88 -17.37 6.66
CA ASN A 109 -8.06 -17.70 7.45
C ASN A 109 -7.84 -18.94 8.34
N VAL A 110 -7.09 -19.94 7.85
CA VAL A 110 -6.79 -21.16 8.61
C VAL A 110 -5.57 -20.98 9.52
N ASN A 111 -4.44 -20.52 9.00
CA ASN A 111 -3.14 -20.59 9.69
C ASN A 111 -2.88 -19.42 10.64
N PHE A 112 -3.53 -18.27 10.43
CA PHE A 112 -3.39 -17.08 11.27
C PHE A 112 -4.65 -16.84 12.10
N TYR A 113 -5.79 -16.65 11.45
CA TYR A 113 -7.05 -16.40 12.15
C TYR A 113 -7.58 -17.65 12.86
N GLY A 114 -7.29 -18.86 12.37
CA GLY A 114 -7.71 -20.10 13.03
C GLY A 114 -7.16 -20.27 14.44
N PRO A 115 -5.83 -20.19 14.66
CA PRO A 115 -5.26 -20.16 16.01
C PRO A 115 -5.83 -19.05 16.89
N LYS A 116 -6.03 -17.84 16.36
CA LYS A 116 -6.64 -16.72 17.10
C LYS A 116 -8.04 -17.08 17.62
N ARG A 117 -8.94 -17.54 16.74
CA ARG A 117 -10.30 -17.98 17.11
C ARG A 117 -10.29 -19.08 18.16
N MET A 118 -9.41 -20.08 17.97
CA MET A 118 -9.26 -21.18 18.92
C MET A 118 -8.78 -20.70 20.29
N VAL A 119 -7.79 -19.80 20.34
CA VAL A 119 -7.34 -19.20 21.59
C VAL A 119 -8.48 -18.45 22.25
N GLU A 120 -9.14 -17.52 21.54
CA GLU A 120 -10.21 -16.69 22.10
C GLU A 120 -11.37 -17.52 22.67
N ALA A 121 -11.81 -18.57 21.95
CA ALA A 121 -12.92 -19.40 22.37
C ALA A 121 -12.59 -20.36 23.53
N PHE A 122 -11.35 -20.86 23.60
CA PHE A 122 -10.95 -21.85 24.60
C PHE A 122 -10.23 -21.25 25.80
N LEU A 123 -9.68 -20.02 25.71
CA LEU A 123 -8.98 -19.35 26.81
C LEU A 123 -9.78 -19.36 28.13
N PRO A 124 -11.11 -19.11 28.14
CA PRO A 124 -11.91 -19.17 29.38
C PRO A 124 -12.01 -20.57 30.01
N LEU A 125 -11.68 -21.63 29.26
CA LEU A 125 -11.71 -23.01 29.71
C LEU A 125 -10.34 -23.48 30.24
N LEU A 126 -9.26 -22.78 29.89
CA LEU A 126 -7.91 -23.18 30.28
C LEU A 126 -7.67 -23.05 31.78
N SER A 127 -6.88 -23.96 32.34
CA SER A 127 -6.34 -23.81 33.69
C SER A 127 -5.51 -22.55 33.79
N THR A 128 -5.80 -21.71 34.78
CA THR A 128 -5.04 -20.48 35.07
C THR A 128 -3.70 -20.76 35.72
N SER A 129 -3.50 -21.95 36.28
CA SER A 129 -2.27 -22.31 37.02
C SER A 129 -1.23 -23.01 36.14
N ASP A 130 -1.68 -23.88 35.22
CA ASP A 130 -0.81 -24.75 34.43
C ASP A 130 -1.28 -24.94 32.98
N GLY A 131 -2.21 -24.12 32.51
CA GLY A 131 -2.69 -24.15 31.13
C GLY A 131 -1.58 -23.95 30.10
N ARG A 132 -1.75 -24.54 28.91
CA ARG A 132 -0.79 -24.45 27.79
C ARG A 132 -1.49 -24.15 26.47
N ILE A 133 -0.91 -23.24 25.70
CA ILE A 133 -1.26 -23.00 24.30
C ILE A 133 -0.02 -23.31 23.46
N VAL A 134 -0.19 -24.15 22.45
CA VAL A 134 0.89 -24.53 21.53
C VAL A 134 0.44 -24.19 20.12
N ASN A 135 1.15 -23.27 19.47
CA ASN A 135 0.94 -22.95 18.06
C ASN A 135 2.01 -23.64 17.21
N VAL A 136 1.59 -24.52 16.31
CA VAL A 136 2.50 -25.21 15.39
C VAL A 136 2.84 -24.27 14.23
N GLY A 137 4.03 -23.68 14.29
CA GLY A 137 4.54 -22.78 13.26
C GLY A 137 5.28 -23.50 12.12
N SER A 138 6.02 -22.71 11.33
CA SER A 138 6.86 -23.18 10.22
C SER A 138 8.21 -22.45 10.24
N GLY A 139 9.26 -23.12 9.74
CA GLY A 139 10.58 -22.51 9.52
C GLY A 139 10.56 -21.32 8.54
N ALA A 140 9.50 -21.20 7.72
CA ALA A 140 9.30 -20.04 6.86
C ALA A 140 9.01 -18.75 7.65
N GLY A 141 8.42 -18.83 8.85
CA GLY A 141 8.11 -17.66 9.68
C GLY A 141 9.38 -16.88 10.08
N PRO A 142 10.36 -17.52 10.73
CA PRO A 142 11.65 -16.89 11.03
C PRO A 142 12.39 -16.35 9.80
N MET A 143 12.27 -17.01 8.64
CA MET A 143 12.88 -16.52 7.39
C MET A 143 12.24 -15.22 6.89
N TYR A 144 10.91 -15.10 7.00
CA TYR A 144 10.20 -13.85 6.70
C TYR A 144 10.65 -12.70 7.62
N VAL A 145 10.75 -12.96 8.93
CA VAL A 145 11.25 -11.96 9.89
C VAL A 145 12.69 -11.55 9.58
N LYS A 146 13.56 -12.50 9.21
CA LYS A 146 14.94 -12.21 8.82
C LYS A 146 15.03 -11.30 7.59
N ALA A 147 14.18 -11.51 6.59
CA ALA A 147 14.13 -10.63 5.42
C ALA A 147 13.68 -9.21 5.80
N ALA A 148 12.68 -9.09 6.68
CA ALA A 148 12.23 -7.79 7.19
C ALA A 148 13.35 -7.05 7.96
N LEU A 149 14.20 -7.73 8.71
CA LEU A 149 15.33 -7.10 9.42
C LEU A 149 16.30 -6.36 8.47
N SER A 150 16.42 -6.79 7.22
CA SER A 150 17.28 -6.15 6.23
C SER A 150 16.62 -5.03 5.44
N SER A 151 15.28 -4.94 5.40
CA SER A 151 14.55 -4.04 4.51
C SER A 151 13.55 -3.11 5.21
N ASP A 152 13.09 -3.47 6.41
CA ASP A 152 12.03 -2.77 7.15
C ASP A 152 12.20 -3.02 8.66
N THR A 153 13.04 -2.18 9.28
CA THR A 153 13.43 -2.33 10.70
C THR A 153 12.25 -2.15 11.66
N GLU A 154 11.25 -1.35 11.29
CA GLU A 154 10.06 -1.12 12.10
C GLU A 154 9.14 -2.34 12.08
N ARG A 155 8.86 -2.89 10.90
CA ARG A 155 8.13 -4.16 10.78
C ARG A 155 8.83 -5.29 11.51
N ALA A 156 10.15 -5.37 11.40
CA ALA A 156 10.91 -6.39 12.12
C ALA A 156 10.80 -6.24 13.65
N ARG A 157 10.85 -5.00 14.17
CA ARG A 157 10.60 -4.73 15.59
C ARG A 157 9.19 -5.15 16.00
N MET A 158 8.18 -4.78 15.23
CA MET A 158 6.79 -5.17 15.49
C MET A 158 6.65 -6.69 15.60
N LEU A 159 7.18 -7.44 14.63
CA LEU A 159 7.11 -8.91 14.59
C LEU A 159 7.91 -9.60 15.70
N CYS A 160 8.95 -8.96 16.23
CA CYS A 160 9.79 -9.49 17.31
C CYS A 160 9.37 -9.02 18.71
N SER A 161 8.43 -8.08 18.80
CA SER A 161 7.89 -7.54 20.04
C SER A 161 6.62 -8.30 20.46
N CYS A 162 6.29 -8.27 21.76
CA CYS A 162 4.97 -8.69 22.21
C CYS A 162 4.00 -7.54 21.98
N PRO A 163 3.04 -7.63 21.03
CA PRO A 163 2.14 -6.54 20.77
C PRO A 163 1.10 -6.41 21.89
N GLU A 164 0.64 -5.20 22.15
CA GLU A 164 -0.42 -4.93 23.15
C GLU A 164 -1.80 -5.40 22.68
N SER A 165 -2.02 -5.49 21.37
CA SER A 165 -3.23 -6.01 20.73
C SER A 165 -2.92 -6.81 19.46
N PHE A 166 -3.92 -7.50 18.91
CA PHE A 166 -3.79 -8.21 17.64
C PHE A 166 -3.87 -7.30 16.40
N ASP A 167 -4.37 -6.06 16.55
CA ASP A 167 -4.71 -5.18 15.43
C ASP A 167 -3.53 -4.91 14.49
N PRO A 168 -2.30 -4.64 14.97
CA PRO A 168 -1.14 -4.42 14.09
C PRO A 168 -0.79 -5.65 13.25
N LEU A 169 -0.96 -6.85 13.82
CA LEU A 169 -0.71 -8.11 13.12
C LEU A 169 -1.79 -8.39 12.08
N GLU A 170 -3.05 -8.08 12.38
CA GLU A 170 -4.16 -8.20 11.43
C GLU A 170 -4.03 -7.21 10.27
N ALA A 171 -3.62 -5.96 10.55
CA ALA A 171 -3.35 -4.95 9.54
C ALA A 171 -2.21 -5.40 8.59
N LEU A 172 -1.11 -5.93 9.14
CA LEU A 172 -0.01 -6.48 8.33
C LEU A 172 -0.49 -7.67 7.48
N ALA A 173 -1.24 -8.60 8.07
CA ALA A 173 -1.80 -9.75 7.36
C ALA A 173 -2.66 -9.33 6.16
N LYS A 174 -3.53 -8.33 6.33
CA LYS A 174 -4.36 -7.77 5.26
C LYS A 174 -3.50 -7.10 4.18
N SER A 175 -2.52 -6.30 4.58
CA SER A 175 -1.61 -5.61 3.65
C SER A 175 -0.80 -6.59 2.79
N GLU A 176 -0.26 -7.66 3.38
CA GLU A 176 0.50 -8.67 2.63
C GLU A 176 -0.38 -9.49 1.67
N LEU A 177 -1.63 -9.77 2.06
CA LEU A 177 -2.59 -10.42 1.19
C LEU A 177 -2.91 -9.53 -0.02
N ALA A 178 -3.26 -8.26 0.23
CA ALA A 178 -3.54 -7.29 -0.82
C ALA A 178 -2.34 -7.09 -1.76
N ARG A 179 -1.11 -7.03 -1.21
CA ARG A 179 0.13 -6.95 -2.00
C ARG A 179 0.30 -8.17 -2.90
N LYS A 180 0.02 -9.37 -2.39
CA LYS A 180 0.14 -10.61 -3.16
C LYS A 180 -0.91 -10.66 -4.27
N GLU A 181 -2.16 -10.33 -3.95
CA GLU A 181 -3.25 -10.25 -4.93
C GLU A 181 -2.92 -9.22 -6.02
N PHE A 182 -2.39 -8.05 -5.64
CA PHE A 182 -1.91 -7.04 -6.59
C PHE A 182 -0.79 -7.55 -7.50
N LEU A 183 0.19 -8.29 -6.97
CA LEU A 183 1.29 -8.85 -7.77
C LEU A 183 0.83 -9.97 -8.70
N GLU A 184 -0.14 -10.79 -8.27
CA GLU A 184 -0.76 -11.83 -9.11
C GLU A 184 -1.67 -11.21 -10.20
N ASP A 185 -2.41 -10.14 -9.88
CA ASP A 185 -3.27 -9.39 -10.81
C ASP A 185 -2.47 -8.59 -11.86
N ARG A 186 -1.25 -8.13 -11.55
CA ARG A 186 -0.33 -7.57 -12.58
C ARG A 186 -0.02 -8.54 -13.72
N SER A 187 -0.16 -9.85 -13.50
CA SER A 187 -0.01 -10.85 -14.57
C SER A 187 -1.27 -11.04 -15.42
N ALA A 188 -2.41 -10.52 -14.96
CA ALA A 188 -3.71 -10.57 -15.64
C ALA A 188 -4.15 -9.14 -16.00
N SER A 189 -3.61 -8.59 -17.08
CA SER A 189 -4.05 -7.29 -17.60
C SER A 189 -5.54 -7.34 -17.94
N GLY A 190 -6.36 -6.61 -17.18
CA GLY A 190 -7.73 -6.27 -17.58
C GLY A 190 -7.76 -5.45 -18.88
N PRO A 191 -8.92 -5.30 -19.54
CA PRO A 191 -9.04 -4.87 -20.93
C PRO A 191 -8.53 -3.44 -21.25
N TYR A 192 -8.09 -2.68 -20.25
CA TYR A 192 -7.54 -1.31 -20.42
C TYR A 192 -6.31 -1.02 -19.53
N GLY A 193 -5.66 -2.06 -19.01
CA GLY A 193 -4.35 -1.94 -18.34
C GLY A 193 -4.36 -1.48 -16.87
N PHE A 194 -5.53 -1.36 -16.22
CA PHE A 194 -5.62 -1.12 -14.77
C PHE A 194 -5.89 -2.43 -14.00
N PRO A 195 -5.15 -2.71 -12.90
CA PRO A 195 -5.41 -3.84 -12.02
C PRO A 195 -6.80 -3.70 -11.36
N ALA A 196 -7.55 -4.80 -11.24
CA ALA A 196 -8.81 -4.84 -10.48
C ALA A 196 -8.60 -4.41 -9.01
N ALA A 197 -7.40 -4.61 -8.48
CA ALA A 197 -6.97 -4.12 -7.18
C ALA A 197 -7.12 -2.60 -7.03
N LEU A 198 -6.81 -1.79 -8.06
CA LEU A 198 -6.93 -0.32 -7.95
C LEU A 198 -8.39 0.13 -7.79
N VAL A 199 -9.32 -0.61 -8.42
CA VAL A 199 -10.76 -0.38 -8.26
C VAL A 199 -11.19 -0.72 -6.83
N GLN A 200 -10.66 -1.78 -6.23
CA GLN A 200 -10.92 -2.13 -4.83
C GLN A 200 -10.36 -1.06 -3.87
N GLU A 201 -9.15 -0.55 -4.12
CA GLU A 201 -8.54 0.52 -3.30
C GLU A 201 -9.35 1.82 -3.34
N ALA A 202 -10.07 2.09 -4.44
CA ALA A 202 -10.93 3.26 -4.61
C ALA A 202 -12.32 3.12 -3.93
N ASN A 203 -12.68 1.95 -3.41
CA ASN A 203 -13.93 1.71 -2.67
C ASN A 203 -13.77 1.96 -1.15
N PRO A 204 -14.87 2.09 -0.37
CA PRO A 204 -14.78 2.29 1.07
C PRO A 204 -13.98 1.19 1.77
N GLY A 205 -13.03 1.57 2.62
CA GLY A 205 -12.09 0.65 3.27
C GLY A 205 -10.82 0.33 2.46
N GLY A 206 -10.72 0.78 1.21
CA GLY A 206 -9.48 0.78 0.43
C GLY A 206 -8.58 1.97 0.79
N LEU A 207 -7.26 1.81 0.66
CA LEU A 207 -6.27 2.82 1.05
C LEU A 207 -6.42 4.11 0.24
N LEU A 208 -6.70 4.02 -1.07
CA LEU A 208 -6.89 5.21 -1.90
C LEU A 208 -8.13 6.00 -1.48
N PHE A 209 -9.23 5.31 -1.21
CA PHE A 209 -10.46 5.94 -0.70
C PHE A 209 -10.22 6.62 0.65
N GLU A 210 -9.62 5.91 1.61
CA GLU A 210 -9.33 6.46 2.94
C GLU A 210 -8.36 7.64 2.85
N TYR A 211 -7.31 7.53 2.03
CA TYR A 211 -6.37 8.61 1.76
C TYR A 211 -7.09 9.86 1.22
N LEU A 212 -7.89 9.73 0.16
CA LEU A 212 -8.60 10.85 -0.43
C LEU A 212 -9.66 11.44 0.50
N SER A 213 -10.21 10.64 1.42
CA SER A 213 -11.16 11.13 2.43
C SER A 213 -10.53 12.08 3.46
N LEU A 214 -9.20 12.00 3.63
CA LEU A 214 -8.42 12.85 4.55
C LEU A 214 -7.58 13.89 3.82
N ALA A 215 -7.25 13.68 2.55
CA ALA A 215 -6.38 14.54 1.76
C ALA A 215 -7.13 15.73 1.15
N HIS A 216 -6.39 16.79 0.83
CA HIS A 216 -6.84 17.85 -0.07
C HIS A 216 -6.19 17.66 -1.44
N LEU A 217 -6.94 17.88 -2.52
CA LEU A 217 -6.38 17.80 -3.87
C LEU A 217 -5.44 18.98 -4.18
N ALA A 218 -5.72 20.15 -3.59
CA ALA A 218 -4.85 21.30 -3.65
C ALA A 218 -5.05 22.20 -2.42
N VAL A 219 -3.96 22.82 -1.95
CA VAL A 219 -3.97 23.73 -0.80
C VAL A 219 -3.06 24.91 -1.09
N ARG A 220 -3.53 26.12 -0.78
CA ARG A 220 -2.71 27.33 -0.82
C ARG A 220 -2.24 27.71 0.59
N LEU A 221 -0.94 27.87 0.76
CA LEU A 221 -0.31 28.42 1.97
C LEU A 221 0.53 29.64 1.59
N GLY A 222 -0.03 30.83 1.80
CA GLY A 222 0.61 32.09 1.40
C GLY A 222 0.87 32.14 -0.12
N PRO A 223 2.14 32.30 -0.57
CA PRO A 223 2.50 32.31 -1.98
C PRO A 223 2.77 30.91 -2.56
N VAL A 224 2.57 29.84 -1.78
CA VAL A 224 2.83 28.46 -2.19
C VAL A 224 1.51 27.75 -2.47
N LEU A 225 1.39 27.14 -3.64
CA LEU A 225 0.31 26.25 -4.02
C LEU A 225 0.82 24.81 -4.00
N PHE A 226 0.25 23.99 -3.11
CA PHE A 226 0.46 22.55 -3.09
C PHE A 226 -0.64 21.87 -3.91
N VAL A 227 -0.27 20.98 -4.82
CA VAL A 227 -1.20 20.19 -5.63
C VAL A 227 -0.83 18.72 -5.46
N HIS A 228 -1.81 17.87 -5.14
CA HIS A 228 -1.59 16.45 -4.86
C HIS A 228 -0.94 15.72 -6.04
N GLY A 229 -1.30 16.09 -7.27
CA GLY A 229 -0.60 15.70 -8.47
C GLY A 229 -0.07 16.90 -9.24
N GLY A 230 -0.30 16.95 -10.54
CA GLY A 230 0.18 18.01 -11.41
C GLY A 230 -0.81 19.13 -11.73
N LEU A 231 -0.29 20.19 -12.33
CA LEU A 231 -1.10 21.20 -13.02
C LEU A 231 -1.01 20.99 -14.53
N PRO A 232 -2.10 21.23 -15.27
CA PRO A 232 -2.04 21.26 -16.72
C PRO A 232 -1.12 22.40 -17.17
N ARG A 233 -0.40 22.18 -18.27
CA ARG A 233 0.55 23.15 -18.84
C ARG A 233 -0.13 24.42 -19.34
N SER A 234 -1.30 24.22 -19.92
CA SER A 234 -2.13 25.23 -20.54
C SER A 234 -3.50 25.12 -19.93
N ASP A 235 -4.12 26.27 -19.69
CA ASP A 235 -5.42 26.36 -19.03
C ASP A 235 -5.42 25.77 -17.60
N VAL A 236 -4.62 26.37 -16.70
CA VAL A 236 -4.67 26.07 -15.25
C VAL A 236 -6.02 26.37 -14.60
N THR A 237 -6.94 27.01 -15.32
CA THR A 237 -8.33 27.19 -14.88
C THR A 237 -9.19 25.95 -15.11
N TRP A 238 -8.64 24.94 -15.78
CA TRP A 238 -9.33 23.69 -16.07
C TRP A 238 -9.84 23.01 -14.80
N ARG A 239 -11.02 22.42 -14.92
CA ARG A 239 -11.67 21.59 -13.90
C ARG A 239 -12.10 20.24 -14.49
N PRO A 240 -12.12 19.16 -13.69
CA PRO A 240 -12.77 17.91 -14.07
C PRO A 240 -14.22 18.15 -14.51
N GLY A 241 -14.63 17.55 -15.63
CA GLY A 241 -15.78 17.96 -16.44
C GLY A 241 -17.20 17.74 -15.88
N TRP A 242 -17.41 17.74 -14.55
CA TRP A 242 -18.65 17.29 -13.89
C TRP A 242 -19.29 18.30 -12.91
N LEU A 243 -18.67 19.46 -12.68
CA LEU A 243 -19.27 20.65 -12.02
C LEU A 243 -19.47 21.74 -13.10
N PRO A 244 -20.54 22.59 -13.03
CA PRO A 244 -21.54 22.99 -14.07
C PRO A 244 -21.02 23.17 -15.54
N PRO A 245 -21.72 23.69 -16.58
CA PRO A 245 -21.43 23.27 -17.96
C PRO A 245 -19.96 23.50 -18.40
N ARG A 246 -19.41 22.55 -19.17
CA ARG A 246 -18.09 22.63 -19.79
C ARG A 246 -17.87 24.03 -20.38
N GLY A 247 -16.79 24.70 -20.00
CA GLY A 247 -16.38 25.96 -20.62
C GLY A 247 -16.60 27.23 -19.80
N GLU A 248 -17.07 27.15 -18.55
CA GLU A 248 -16.96 28.30 -17.64
C GLU A 248 -15.54 28.39 -17.06
N VAL A 249 -14.81 29.44 -17.44
CA VAL A 249 -13.54 29.83 -16.83
C VAL A 249 -13.79 30.19 -15.38
N LEU A 250 -13.11 29.52 -14.46
CA LEU A 250 -13.21 29.87 -13.04
C LEU A 250 -12.61 31.27 -12.82
N PRO A 251 -13.28 32.12 -12.03
CA PRO A 251 -12.93 33.54 -11.95
C PRO A 251 -11.58 33.79 -11.30
N ASP A 252 -11.13 32.90 -10.40
CA ASP A 252 -9.86 33.01 -9.70
C ASP A 252 -9.39 31.65 -9.13
N LEU A 253 -8.19 31.67 -8.53
CA LEU A 253 -7.58 30.51 -7.85
C LEU A 253 -8.42 29.96 -6.70
N ASN A 254 -9.12 30.79 -5.94
CA ASN A 254 -9.90 30.31 -4.80
C ASN A 254 -11.12 29.52 -5.29
N ALA A 255 -11.78 30.00 -6.34
CA ALA A 255 -12.86 29.26 -7.00
C ALA A 255 -12.36 27.91 -7.55
N TRP A 256 -11.13 27.86 -8.07
CA TRP A 256 -10.48 26.62 -8.50
C TRP A 256 -10.24 25.64 -7.34
N LEU A 257 -9.67 26.10 -6.23
CA LEU A 257 -9.45 25.28 -5.03
C LEU A 257 -10.77 24.70 -4.48
N ILE A 258 -11.81 25.54 -4.38
CA ILE A 258 -13.14 25.12 -3.94
C ILE A 258 -13.72 24.08 -4.91
N GLY A 259 -13.58 24.30 -6.22
CA GLY A 259 -14.06 23.39 -7.24
C GLY A 259 -13.42 22.01 -7.18
N LEU A 260 -12.10 21.94 -6.97
CA LEU A 260 -11.38 20.67 -6.82
C LEU A 260 -11.80 19.91 -5.57
N GLU A 261 -11.93 20.60 -4.45
CA GLU A 261 -12.35 19.98 -3.19
C GLU A 261 -13.81 19.50 -3.27
N ALA A 262 -14.69 20.28 -3.88
CA ALA A 262 -16.08 19.88 -4.15
C ALA A 262 -16.15 18.65 -5.07
N PHE A 263 -15.32 18.59 -6.12
CA PHE A 263 -15.20 17.43 -7.00
C PHE A 263 -14.80 16.17 -6.22
N LYS A 264 -13.71 16.24 -5.44
CA LYS A 264 -13.23 15.12 -4.62
C LYS A 264 -14.31 14.62 -3.66
N ASN A 265 -14.95 15.53 -2.93
CA ASN A 265 -15.96 15.19 -1.94
C ASN A 265 -17.21 14.60 -2.59
N ASN A 266 -17.64 15.12 -3.75
CA ASN A 266 -18.74 14.53 -4.52
C ASN A 266 -18.41 13.12 -5.01
N ALA A 267 -17.20 12.90 -5.53
CA ALA A 267 -16.76 11.58 -5.98
C ALA A 267 -16.72 10.57 -4.82
N LEU A 268 -16.20 10.98 -3.65
CA LEU A 268 -16.21 10.15 -2.43
C LEU A 268 -17.63 9.87 -1.94
N ASP A 269 -18.54 10.85 -2.01
CA ASP A 269 -19.94 10.68 -1.61
C ASP A 269 -20.67 9.69 -2.52
N GLN A 270 -20.48 9.77 -3.84
CA GLN A 270 -21.02 8.80 -4.79
C GLN A 270 -20.49 7.37 -4.53
N VAL A 271 -19.23 7.24 -4.10
CA VAL A 271 -18.68 5.93 -3.71
C VAL A 271 -19.34 5.39 -2.45
N ARG A 272 -19.60 6.24 -1.44
CA ARG A 272 -20.29 5.86 -0.19
C ARG A 272 -21.78 5.57 -0.43
N HIS A 273 -22.39 6.35 -1.30
CA HIS A 273 -23.82 6.41 -1.55
C HIS A 273 -24.09 6.37 -3.05
N PRO A 274 -23.85 5.21 -3.70
CA PRO A 274 -24.04 5.10 -5.13
C PRO A 274 -25.49 5.41 -5.51
N PRO A 275 -25.73 6.32 -6.47
CA PRO A 275 -27.07 6.66 -6.89
C PRO A 275 -27.76 5.44 -7.53
N ALA A 276 -29.09 5.36 -7.37
CA ALA A 276 -29.90 4.25 -7.89
C ALA A 276 -29.77 4.06 -9.42
N SER A 277 -29.36 5.11 -10.13
CA SER A 277 -28.88 5.08 -11.49
C SER A 277 -27.65 5.98 -11.60
N LEU A 278 -26.49 5.42 -11.94
CA LEU A 278 -25.33 6.24 -12.30
C LEU A 278 -25.61 6.97 -13.63
N PRO A 279 -25.16 8.23 -13.77
CA PRO A 279 -25.25 8.96 -15.03
C PRO A 279 -24.65 8.15 -16.18
N LYS A 280 -25.33 8.08 -17.33
CA LYS A 280 -24.81 7.38 -18.52
C LYS A 280 -23.53 8.01 -19.06
N GLU A 281 -23.28 9.26 -18.68
CA GLU A 281 -22.14 10.05 -19.10
C GLU A 281 -20.85 9.68 -18.34
N ALA A 282 -20.92 8.88 -17.26
CA ALA A 282 -19.74 8.35 -16.56
C ALA A 282 -18.96 7.39 -17.48
N TRP A 283 -17.82 7.85 -18.01
CA TRP A 283 -17.05 7.18 -19.07
C TRP A 283 -16.47 5.82 -18.66
N SER A 284 -16.41 5.52 -17.37
CA SER A 284 -16.06 4.19 -16.88
C SER A 284 -16.97 3.09 -17.41
N MET A 285 -18.21 3.43 -17.79
CA MET A 285 -19.16 2.48 -18.40
C MET A 285 -18.91 2.25 -19.89
N VAL A 286 -18.07 3.06 -20.55
CA VAL A 286 -17.78 2.98 -21.99
C VAL A 286 -16.45 2.26 -22.26
N GLY A 287 -15.52 2.31 -21.30
CA GLY A 287 -14.24 1.58 -21.34
C GLY A 287 -14.31 0.16 -20.76
N GLY A 288 -15.34 -0.61 -21.09
CA GLY A 288 -15.46 -2.05 -20.81
C GLY A 288 -15.53 -2.53 -19.35
N TYR A 289 -15.76 -1.64 -18.39
CA TYR A 289 -16.40 -2.02 -17.12
C TYR A 289 -17.91 -1.95 -17.31
N ASP A 290 -18.53 -3.03 -17.79
CA ASP A 290 -19.96 -3.12 -18.13
C ASP A 290 -20.90 -3.13 -16.89
N ALA A 291 -20.41 -2.65 -15.75
CA ALA A 291 -21.16 -2.53 -14.51
C ALA A 291 -20.96 -1.13 -13.93
N ALA A 292 -22.09 -0.46 -13.67
CA ALA A 292 -22.19 0.75 -12.86
C ALA A 292 -21.46 0.57 -11.51
N GLN A 293 -20.20 1.00 -11.42
CA GLN A 293 -19.35 0.84 -10.24
C GLN A 293 -19.17 2.20 -9.53
N PRO A 294 -19.41 2.29 -8.22
CA PRO A 294 -19.36 3.56 -7.47
C PRO A 294 -18.00 4.29 -7.54
N ALA A 295 -16.89 3.56 -7.73
CA ALA A 295 -15.50 4.06 -7.69
C ALA A 295 -14.98 4.75 -8.96
N SER A 296 -15.81 4.87 -9.98
CA SER A 296 -15.31 5.08 -11.32
C SER A 296 -14.91 6.52 -11.66
N GLU A 297 -15.53 7.49 -10.98
CA GLU A 297 -15.15 8.91 -11.06
C GLU A 297 -13.81 9.19 -10.36
N LEU A 298 -13.54 8.51 -9.24
CA LEU A 298 -12.23 8.57 -8.56
C LEU A 298 -11.12 7.98 -9.42
N LEU A 299 -11.41 6.94 -10.21
CA LEU A 299 -10.44 6.39 -11.14
C LEU A 299 -10.20 7.33 -12.31
N GLN A 300 -11.23 8.03 -12.80
CA GLN A 300 -11.08 9.01 -13.88
C GLN A 300 -10.18 10.19 -13.49
N TYR A 301 -10.21 10.61 -12.22
CA TYR A 301 -9.26 11.57 -11.67
C TYR A 301 -7.78 11.16 -11.91
N MET A 302 -7.50 9.85 -11.91
CA MET A 302 -6.16 9.27 -12.11
C MET A 302 -5.80 8.99 -13.57
N MET A 303 -6.66 9.29 -14.54
CA MET A 303 -6.41 8.97 -15.95
C MET A 303 -6.05 10.22 -16.75
N ARG A 304 -4.95 10.13 -17.50
CA ARG A 304 -4.57 11.11 -18.53
C ARG A 304 -5.13 10.74 -19.90
N ASP A 305 -4.97 9.46 -20.26
CA ASP A 305 -5.38 8.89 -21.53
C ASP A 305 -6.68 8.10 -21.31
N MET A 306 -7.75 8.48 -22.03
CA MET A 306 -9.05 7.82 -21.94
C MET A 306 -9.13 6.62 -22.90
N PRO A 307 -10.01 5.63 -22.64
CA PRO A 307 -10.17 4.45 -23.49
C PRO A 307 -10.57 4.75 -24.95
N ASP A 308 -11.19 5.90 -25.22
CA ASP A 308 -11.55 6.36 -26.56
C ASP A 308 -10.39 7.08 -27.28
N GLY A 309 -9.20 7.11 -26.68
CA GLY A 309 -8.01 7.78 -27.20
C GLY A 309 -8.00 9.29 -26.94
N THR A 310 -8.99 9.85 -26.25
CA THR A 310 -8.96 11.27 -25.88
C THR A 310 -8.01 11.48 -24.70
N ARG A 311 -7.24 12.58 -24.75
CA ARG A 311 -6.48 13.04 -23.59
C ARG A 311 -7.34 14.03 -22.82
N GLN A 312 -7.52 13.79 -21.53
CA GLN A 312 -8.12 14.77 -20.64
C GLN A 312 -7.00 15.48 -19.86
N PRO A 313 -7.11 16.80 -19.66
CA PRO A 313 -6.28 17.44 -18.66
C PRO A 313 -6.58 16.73 -17.34
N SER A 314 -5.56 16.29 -16.62
CA SER A 314 -5.70 15.69 -15.30
C SER A 314 -4.81 16.48 -14.37
N ILE A 315 -5.31 16.76 -13.17
CA ILE A 315 -4.49 17.36 -12.12
C ILE A 315 -3.68 16.31 -11.35
N ILE A 316 -3.64 15.06 -11.82
CA ILE A 316 -2.70 14.04 -11.34
C ILE A 316 -1.36 14.13 -12.08
N TYR A 317 -1.38 14.31 -13.40
CA TYR A 317 -0.15 14.36 -14.18
C TYR A 317 0.29 15.79 -14.40
N ASN A 318 1.57 16.08 -14.15
CA ASN A 318 2.13 17.36 -14.55
C ASN A 318 2.10 17.48 -16.08
N GLY A 319 1.44 18.52 -16.60
CA GLY A 319 1.57 18.92 -18.01
C GLY A 319 2.93 19.54 -18.33
N PHE A 320 3.78 19.70 -17.30
CA PHE A 320 5.08 20.35 -17.41
C PHE A 320 6.12 19.52 -18.14
N LEU A 321 5.86 18.26 -18.50
CA LEU A 321 6.74 17.44 -19.33
C LEU A 321 6.02 17.04 -20.63
N GLY A 322 6.75 17.03 -21.74
CA GLY A 322 6.29 16.50 -23.03
C GLY A 322 6.27 14.98 -23.07
N ASP A 323 5.81 14.43 -24.20
CA ASP A 323 5.78 12.97 -24.42
C ASP A 323 7.19 12.34 -24.48
N ASP A 324 8.22 13.16 -24.68
CA ASP A 324 9.64 12.84 -24.58
C ASP A 324 10.21 12.99 -23.15
N TYR A 325 9.35 13.34 -22.18
CA TYR A 325 9.69 13.62 -20.77
C TYR A 325 10.58 14.86 -20.59
N GLN A 326 10.65 15.71 -21.61
CA GLN A 326 11.35 16.99 -21.53
C GLN A 326 10.44 18.07 -20.97
N PRO A 327 10.92 18.94 -20.06
CA PRO A 327 10.05 19.97 -19.52
C PRO A 327 9.59 21.00 -20.55
N LEU A 328 8.29 21.25 -20.57
CA LEU A 328 7.60 22.22 -21.40
C LEU A 328 7.23 23.46 -20.59
N PRO A 329 7.32 24.66 -21.19
CA PRO A 329 6.94 25.89 -20.50
C PRO A 329 5.44 25.98 -20.25
N LEU A 330 5.09 26.53 -19.08
CA LEU A 330 3.76 27.09 -18.81
C LEU A 330 3.43 28.17 -19.84
N ASP A 331 2.18 28.26 -20.26
CA ASP A 331 1.75 29.40 -21.07
C ASP A 331 1.62 30.69 -20.24
N GLU A 332 1.70 31.83 -20.92
CA GLU A 332 1.68 33.15 -20.26
C GLU A 332 0.37 33.38 -19.49
N ALA A 333 -0.74 32.87 -20.01
CA ALA A 333 -2.05 32.97 -19.38
C ALA A 333 -2.08 32.27 -18.02
N SER A 334 -1.49 31.06 -17.94
CA SER A 334 -1.40 30.28 -16.71
C SER A 334 -0.46 30.92 -15.70
N CYS A 335 0.70 31.43 -16.15
CA CYS A 335 1.61 32.20 -15.29
C CYS A 335 0.93 33.46 -14.73
N ARG A 336 0.17 34.18 -15.57
CA ARG A 336 -0.60 35.37 -15.15
C ARG A 336 -1.66 35.00 -14.12
N TRP A 337 -2.44 33.95 -14.35
CA TRP A 337 -3.48 33.49 -13.44
C TRP A 337 -2.92 33.09 -12.06
N LEU A 338 -1.80 32.38 -12.04
CA LEU A 338 -1.10 32.04 -10.78
C LEU A 338 -0.63 33.31 -10.04
N ARG A 339 -0.06 34.28 -10.76
CA ARG A 339 0.37 35.56 -10.17
C ARG A 339 -0.78 36.39 -9.63
N GLU A 340 -1.89 36.50 -10.37
CA GLU A 340 -3.11 37.17 -9.92
C GLU A 340 -3.71 36.47 -8.69
N GLY A 341 -3.59 35.14 -8.63
CA GLY A 341 -3.85 34.34 -7.44
C GLY A 341 -2.87 34.55 -6.28
N GLY A 342 -1.79 35.32 -6.47
CA GLY A 342 -0.74 35.58 -5.48
C GLY A 342 0.22 34.41 -5.26
N ILE A 343 0.36 33.52 -6.25
CA ILE A 343 1.24 32.35 -6.20
C ILE A 343 2.59 32.66 -6.83
N ARG A 344 3.65 32.24 -6.12
CA ARG A 344 5.04 32.26 -6.58
C ARG A 344 5.62 30.86 -6.69
N PHE A 345 5.15 29.94 -5.86
CA PHE A 345 5.62 28.56 -5.85
C PHE A 345 4.49 27.59 -6.10
N VAL A 346 4.73 26.61 -6.96
CA VAL A 346 3.87 25.44 -7.11
C VAL A 346 4.66 24.22 -6.65
N ALA A 347 4.20 23.54 -5.62
CA ALA A 347 4.67 22.22 -5.25
C ALA A 347 3.71 21.18 -5.85
N SER A 348 4.20 20.35 -6.76
CA SER A 348 3.38 19.34 -7.44
C SER A 348 4.00 17.95 -7.38
N GLY A 349 3.13 16.93 -7.55
CA GLY A 349 3.49 15.52 -7.66
C GLY A 349 3.34 14.98 -9.08
N HIS A 350 3.75 13.73 -9.27
CA HIS A 350 3.67 12.89 -10.47
C HIS A 350 4.42 13.33 -11.75
N LEU A 351 5.43 12.50 -12.09
CA LEU A 351 6.33 12.44 -13.25
C LEU A 351 7.80 12.61 -12.78
N PRO A 352 8.50 11.49 -12.51
CA PRO A 352 9.86 11.51 -11.98
C PRO A 352 10.85 12.16 -12.94
N ASN A 353 11.89 12.77 -12.39
CA ASN A 353 12.99 13.33 -13.19
C ASN A 353 14.31 13.19 -12.42
N GLY A 354 14.75 11.95 -12.25
CA GLY A 354 15.97 11.63 -11.50
C GLY A 354 15.79 11.62 -9.98
N ASP A 355 16.92 11.71 -9.28
CA ASP A 355 17.03 11.51 -7.81
C ASP A 355 16.79 12.79 -6.98
N ALA A 356 16.44 13.89 -7.62
CA ALA A 356 16.19 15.17 -6.97
C ALA A 356 14.95 15.84 -7.58
N PRO A 357 14.24 16.70 -6.84
CA PRO A 357 13.11 17.45 -7.37
C PRO A 357 13.44 18.24 -8.63
N LEU A 358 12.48 18.27 -9.56
CA LEU A 358 12.56 19.12 -10.74
C LEU A 358 12.13 20.53 -10.39
N VAL A 359 13.05 21.48 -10.57
CA VAL A 359 12.77 22.91 -10.42
C VAL A 359 12.61 23.50 -11.82
N LEU A 360 11.45 24.12 -12.09
CA LEU A 360 11.17 24.84 -13.33
C LEU A 360 10.86 26.28 -12.98
N ARG A 361 11.51 27.23 -13.66
CA ARG A 361 11.29 28.66 -13.45
C ARG A 361 10.64 29.29 -14.67
N TYR A 362 9.54 30.00 -14.44
CA TYR A 362 8.76 30.69 -15.45
C TYR A 362 8.46 32.10 -14.96
N GLU A 363 9.28 33.07 -15.38
CA GLU A 363 9.24 34.45 -14.88
C GLU A 363 9.27 34.50 -13.35
N ASP A 364 8.14 34.82 -12.71
CA ASP A 364 7.97 34.99 -11.26
C ASP A 364 7.35 33.76 -10.58
N VAL A 365 7.12 32.67 -11.33
CA VAL A 365 6.55 31.42 -10.82
C VAL A 365 7.59 30.30 -10.91
N THR A 366 7.87 29.69 -9.77
CA THR A 366 8.74 28.51 -9.65
C THR A 366 7.90 27.28 -9.36
N ILE A 367 8.03 26.25 -10.19
CA ILE A 367 7.42 24.94 -9.98
C ILE A 367 8.49 24.01 -9.42
N VAL A 368 8.13 23.28 -8.38
CA VAL A 368 8.93 22.20 -7.82
C VAL A 368 8.12 20.91 -7.90
N SER A 369 8.49 20.02 -8.82
CA SER A 369 7.96 18.65 -8.84
C SER A 369 8.84 17.78 -7.95
N ALA A 370 8.28 17.34 -6.83
CA ALA A 370 8.98 16.58 -5.80
C ALA A 370 8.81 15.05 -5.92
N ASP A 371 8.17 14.58 -7.00
CA ASP A 371 8.01 13.15 -7.26
C ASP A 371 9.35 12.52 -7.67
N ILE A 372 9.85 11.63 -6.81
CA ILE A 372 11.07 10.84 -7.00
C ILE A 372 10.79 9.34 -6.98
N SER A 373 9.54 8.93 -7.26
CA SER A 373 9.08 7.52 -7.17
C SER A 373 9.85 6.53 -8.07
N TYR A 374 10.70 7.02 -8.97
CA TYR A 374 11.56 6.22 -9.84
C TYR A 374 13.05 6.53 -9.69
N ALA A 375 13.46 7.13 -8.56
CA ALA A 375 14.87 7.34 -8.22
C ALA A 375 15.72 6.05 -8.35
N GLU A 376 15.10 4.88 -8.11
CA GLU A 376 15.79 3.60 -8.27
C GLU A 376 16.14 3.23 -9.71
N SER A 377 15.51 3.86 -10.70
CA SER A 377 15.64 3.57 -12.14
C SER A 377 16.59 4.51 -12.88
N VAL A 378 17.42 5.27 -12.14
CA VAL A 378 18.32 6.30 -12.69
C VAL A 378 19.65 5.70 -13.17
N SER A 379 20.07 6.07 -14.38
CA SER A 379 21.37 5.77 -14.98
C SER A 379 22.34 6.94 -14.75
N TYR A 380 23.63 6.66 -14.49
CA TYR A 380 24.67 7.70 -14.34
C TYR A 380 25.70 7.56 -15.47
N GLU A 381 25.93 8.64 -16.23
CA GLU A 381 26.75 8.60 -17.44
C GLU A 381 28.27 8.58 -17.18
N ASP A 382 28.73 9.06 -16.02
CA ASP A 382 30.16 9.16 -15.68
C ASP A 382 30.55 8.13 -14.59
N ALA A 383 30.71 6.87 -14.99
CA ALA A 383 30.91 5.70 -14.13
C ALA A 383 32.39 5.40 -13.73
N GLU A 384 33.24 6.41 -13.55
CA GLU A 384 34.59 6.19 -12.95
C GLU A 384 34.61 6.29 -11.42
N SER A 385 33.51 6.66 -10.77
CA SER A 385 33.35 6.47 -9.33
C SER A 385 32.37 5.32 -9.09
N GLU A 386 32.71 4.41 -8.19
CA GLU A 386 31.69 3.67 -7.44
C GLU A 386 30.53 4.63 -7.09
N LEU A 387 29.27 4.20 -7.19
CA LEU A 387 27.98 4.91 -6.95
C LEU A 387 27.24 5.36 -8.24
N PRO A 388 25.89 5.54 -8.27
CA PRO A 388 24.77 5.16 -7.38
C PRO A 388 23.64 4.37 -8.10
N SER A 389 22.69 3.81 -7.36
CA SER A 389 21.30 3.48 -7.82
C SER A 389 20.34 3.90 -6.68
N GLY A 390 19.05 3.54 -6.55
CA GLY A 390 18.24 3.49 -5.28
C GLY A 390 17.83 4.77 -4.49
N GLU A 391 17.02 4.61 -3.42
CA GLU A 391 16.25 5.67 -2.70
C GLU A 391 17.06 6.93 -2.29
N ALA A 392 16.60 8.10 -2.74
CA ALA A 392 17.05 9.42 -2.27
C ALA A 392 16.00 10.03 -1.34
N VAL A 393 16.42 10.63 -0.22
CA VAL A 393 15.51 11.39 0.67
C VAL A 393 15.60 12.85 0.31
N CYS A 394 14.46 13.48 0.02
CA CYS A 394 14.38 14.88 -0.35
C CYS A 394 13.44 15.65 0.60
N GLU A 395 13.83 16.87 0.96
CA GLU A 395 13.00 17.88 1.57
C GLU A 395 13.00 19.16 0.72
N VAL A 396 11.80 19.70 0.47
CA VAL A 396 11.60 21.01 -0.16
C VAL A 396 11.03 21.96 0.88
N LEU A 397 11.81 22.99 1.21
CA LEU A 397 11.43 24.04 2.14
C LEU A 397 11.03 25.28 1.36
N PHE A 398 9.84 25.81 1.65
CA PHE A 398 9.36 27.07 1.09
C PHE A 398 9.36 28.15 2.16
N SER A 399 10.07 29.25 1.93
CA SER A 399 9.94 30.46 2.75
C SER A 399 8.85 31.36 2.15
N PRO A 400 7.83 31.74 2.94
CA PRO A 400 6.72 32.56 2.45
C PRO A 400 7.09 34.05 2.29
N THR A 401 8.27 34.46 2.77
CA THR A 401 8.71 35.86 2.81
C THR A 401 9.92 36.13 1.93
N GLU A 402 10.83 35.17 1.80
CA GLU A 402 12.06 35.31 1.02
C GLU A 402 12.28 34.11 0.10
N GLU A 403 12.07 34.27 -1.20
CA GLU A 403 12.33 33.21 -2.20
C GLU A 403 13.77 32.67 -2.15
N GLN A 404 14.71 33.52 -1.78
CA GLN A 404 16.13 33.18 -1.58
C GLN A 404 16.38 32.26 -0.38
N GLU A 405 15.38 32.08 0.49
CA GLU A 405 15.42 31.16 1.62
C GLU A 405 14.70 29.84 1.35
N SER A 406 13.89 29.74 0.29
CA SER A 406 13.34 28.46 -0.16
C SER A 406 14.46 27.55 -0.68
N ARG A 407 14.43 26.26 -0.36
CA ARG A 407 15.51 25.31 -0.68
C ARG A 407 15.00 23.93 -1.05
N VAL A 408 15.71 23.28 -1.94
CA VAL A 408 15.66 21.83 -2.11
C VAL A 408 16.92 21.23 -1.49
N HIS A 409 16.78 20.23 -0.66
CA HIS A 409 17.92 19.52 -0.10
C HIS A 409 17.57 18.10 0.27
N GLY A 410 18.58 17.29 0.53
CA GLY A 410 18.35 15.89 0.75
C GLY A 410 19.64 15.11 0.85
N VAL A 411 19.48 13.80 0.82
CA VAL A 411 20.56 12.82 0.86
C VAL A 411 20.37 11.89 -0.33
N LEU A 412 21.35 11.91 -1.23
CA LEU A 412 21.44 10.94 -2.32
C LEU A 412 21.80 9.56 -1.73
N ARG A 413 21.54 8.45 -2.42
CA ARG A 413 21.77 7.11 -1.85
C ARG A 413 23.18 6.87 -1.31
N ASN A 414 24.20 7.47 -1.90
CA ASN A 414 25.59 7.37 -1.44
C ASN A 414 25.87 8.10 -0.10
N GLY A 415 24.86 8.70 0.52
CA GLY A 415 24.99 9.50 1.73
C GLY A 415 25.41 10.94 1.47
N CYS A 416 25.67 11.33 0.21
CA CYS A 416 26.01 12.71 -0.13
C CYS A 416 24.80 13.60 0.08
N ARG A 417 25.01 14.65 0.86
CA ARG A 417 24.02 15.70 1.06
C ARG A 417 24.03 16.61 -0.16
N HIS A 418 22.87 16.79 -0.78
CA HIS A 418 22.67 17.83 -1.78
C HIS A 418 21.85 18.96 -1.17
N SER A 419 22.11 20.19 -1.57
CA SER A 419 21.33 21.35 -1.14
C SER A 419 21.47 22.49 -2.12
N ALA A 420 20.37 23.13 -2.44
CA ALA A 420 20.33 24.31 -3.29
C ALA A 420 19.19 25.24 -2.88
N ARG A 421 19.46 26.55 -2.90
CA ARG A 421 18.40 27.56 -2.77
C ARG A 421 17.61 27.61 -4.07
N LEU A 422 16.29 27.73 -3.99
CA LEU A 422 15.45 27.92 -5.17
C LEU A 422 15.66 29.30 -5.81
N GLY A 423 16.33 30.23 -5.14
CA GLY A 423 16.81 31.49 -5.74
C GLY A 423 18.24 31.43 -6.30
N ASP A 424 18.95 30.30 -6.18
CA ASP A 424 20.30 30.12 -6.73
C ASP A 424 20.26 30.18 -8.26
N GLY A 425 21.09 31.03 -8.86
CA GLY A 425 21.05 31.33 -10.28
C GLY A 425 21.20 30.12 -11.20
N ALA A 426 21.86 29.04 -10.78
CA ALA A 426 22.04 27.85 -11.63
C ALA A 426 20.85 26.89 -11.60
N VAL A 427 20.17 26.74 -10.46
CA VAL A 427 19.13 25.72 -10.25
C VAL A 427 17.92 26.01 -11.15
N GLY A 428 17.36 24.98 -11.78
CA GLY A 428 16.26 25.13 -12.75
C GLY A 428 16.68 25.67 -14.13
N LYS A 429 17.96 26.04 -14.35
CA LYS A 429 18.48 26.34 -15.68
C LYS A 429 18.68 25.07 -16.51
N VAL A 430 18.69 25.28 -17.83
CA VAL A 430 19.00 24.26 -18.82
C VAL A 430 20.45 24.43 -19.28
N ALA A 431 21.15 23.30 -19.41
CA ALA A 431 22.49 23.19 -19.94
C ALA A 431 22.48 22.46 -21.28
N ALA A 432 23.58 22.59 -22.03
CA ALA A 432 23.77 21.97 -23.33
C ALA A 432 23.49 20.46 -23.26
N GLY A 433 22.79 19.91 -24.26
CA GLY A 433 22.31 18.53 -24.23
C GLY A 433 21.06 18.30 -23.38
N ASN A 434 20.30 19.35 -23.07
CA ASN A 434 19.05 19.31 -22.29
C ASN A 434 19.23 18.82 -20.83
N TRP A 435 20.42 18.98 -20.28
CA TRP A 435 20.66 18.72 -18.86
C TRP A 435 20.05 19.82 -18.01
N ARG A 436 19.44 19.46 -16.89
CA ARG A 436 18.79 20.43 -15.98
C ARG A 436 19.45 20.41 -14.64
N VAL A 437 19.72 21.59 -14.10
CA VAL A 437 20.31 21.72 -12.78
C VAL A 437 19.23 21.57 -11.72
N LYS A 438 19.39 20.58 -10.84
CA LYS A 438 18.39 20.16 -9.85
C LYS A 438 18.75 20.64 -8.47
N SER A 439 20.03 20.49 -8.12
CA SER A 439 20.57 20.86 -6.82
C SER A 439 22.09 21.01 -6.90
N ARG A 440 22.77 21.04 -5.76
CA ARG A 440 24.24 21.07 -5.65
C ARG A 440 24.76 20.10 -4.62
N VAL A 441 25.96 19.59 -4.84
CA VAL A 441 26.78 18.85 -3.86
C VAL A 441 28.14 19.55 -3.79
N GLY A 442 28.34 20.37 -2.76
CA GLY A 442 29.54 21.20 -2.67
C GLY A 442 29.64 22.16 -3.86
N GLU A 443 30.74 22.08 -4.62
CA GLU A 443 30.98 22.88 -5.84
C GLU A 443 30.34 22.29 -7.11
N PHE A 444 29.76 21.10 -7.03
CA PHE A 444 29.18 20.40 -8.17
C PHE A 444 27.67 20.67 -8.28
N LEU A 445 27.21 20.86 -9.51
CA LEU A 445 25.81 20.86 -9.88
C LEU A 445 25.32 19.41 -10.03
N VAL A 446 24.12 19.13 -9.51
CA VAL A 446 23.40 17.89 -9.79
C VAL A 446 22.58 18.13 -11.04
N LEU A 447 22.89 17.42 -12.12
CA LEU A 447 22.18 17.53 -13.38
C LEU A 447 21.37 16.28 -13.67
N SER A 448 20.17 16.44 -14.24
CA SER A 448 19.37 15.34 -14.78
C SER A 448 18.92 15.61 -16.20
N ARG A 449 18.73 14.54 -16.97
CA ARG A 449 18.11 14.53 -18.29
C ARG A 449 17.19 13.31 -18.35
N ASN A 450 16.00 13.48 -18.93
CA ASN A 450 15.11 12.36 -19.18
C ASN A 450 14.99 12.13 -20.68
N GLU A 451 15.19 10.91 -21.13
CA GLU A 451 14.82 10.50 -22.49
C GLU A 451 13.84 9.33 -22.38
N ARG A 452 12.54 9.66 -22.39
CA ARG A 452 11.46 8.71 -22.08
C ARG A 452 11.58 8.17 -20.64
N TRP A 453 11.87 6.88 -20.50
CA TRP A 453 12.05 6.17 -19.22
C TRP A 453 13.53 5.99 -18.84
N ASP A 454 14.44 6.54 -19.63
CA ASP A 454 15.85 6.65 -19.24
C ASP A 454 16.03 7.94 -18.44
N PHE A 455 16.20 7.78 -17.12
CA PHE A 455 16.44 8.88 -16.20
C PHE A 455 17.94 8.99 -16.00
N SER A 456 18.61 9.90 -16.68
CA SER A 456 20.06 10.04 -16.57
C SER A 456 20.41 11.16 -15.60
N CYS A 457 21.39 10.93 -14.72
CA CYS A 457 21.93 11.93 -13.80
C CYS A 457 23.46 12.04 -13.94
N ARG A 458 24.00 13.23 -13.66
CA ARG A 458 25.46 13.46 -13.56
C ARG A 458 25.79 14.60 -12.62
N LEU A 459 27.06 14.64 -12.20
CA LEU A 459 27.63 15.77 -11.46
C LEU A 459 28.60 16.52 -12.37
N ALA A 460 28.50 17.84 -12.42
CA ALA A 460 29.47 18.66 -13.13
C ALA A 460 29.78 19.92 -12.32
N ARG A 461 31.01 20.41 -12.39
CA ARG A 461 31.33 21.72 -11.80
C ARG A 461 30.62 22.79 -12.61
N GLU A 462 30.09 23.82 -11.95
CA GLU A 462 29.34 24.88 -12.64
C GLU A 462 30.15 25.56 -13.75
N ALA A 463 31.47 25.71 -13.57
CA ALA A 463 32.37 26.27 -14.58
C ALA A 463 32.47 25.43 -15.87
N ASP A 464 32.17 24.14 -15.79
CA ASP A 464 32.23 23.18 -16.89
C ASP A 464 30.85 22.98 -17.55
N VAL A 465 29.82 23.68 -17.07
CA VAL A 465 28.45 23.58 -17.58
C VAL A 465 28.14 24.75 -18.53
N GLU A 466 27.91 24.42 -19.80
CA GLU A 466 27.42 25.37 -20.79
C GLU A 466 25.89 25.52 -20.65
N PHE A 467 25.41 26.69 -20.26
CA PHE A 467 23.98 27.00 -20.12
C PHE A 467 23.35 27.45 -21.45
N VAL A 468 22.08 27.08 -21.67
CA VAL A 468 21.29 27.40 -22.88
C VAL A 468 20.24 28.45 -22.59
#